data_AF-A0A285JH35-F1
#
_entry.id   AF-A0A285JH35-F1
#
_cell.length_a   1.000
_cell.length_b   1.000
_cell.length_c   1.000
_cell.angle_alpha   90.00
_cell.angle_beta   90.00
_cell.angle_gamma   90.00
#
_symmetry.space_group_name_H-M   'P 1'
#
loop_
_entity.id
_entity.type
_entity.pdbx_description
1 polymer ?
#
loop_
_entity_poly.entity_id
_entity_poly.type
_entity_poly.pdbx_seq_one_letter_code
_entity_poly.pdbx_strand_id
1 'polypeptide(L)'
;MFPRTRSIPLIVFPLAILSACGAPPQPQPTSPTYATASAAPVPLDPSLPLPATQPVTTPPITVPAYPTATYPTITLPPATLPPATVPTTTAPTEKSPTPTPSHAPKCTTVPTGPEIVILAKKQQGMANKPLVVQDGPRCSGTWSFTALELSGAEEDPFMVVATGSGATLTLVAAGSEVCIDPVQNSAPPGIRVLACGF
;
A
#
# COMPACT_ATOMS: atom_id res chain seq x y z
N MET A 1 -23.00 35.55 -54.83
CA MET A 1 -21.56 35.87 -54.96
C MET A 1 -20.78 34.89 -54.11
N PHE A 2 -19.98 34.09 -54.81
CA PHE A 2 -18.83 33.25 -54.44
C PHE A 2 -18.76 32.46 -53.11
N PRO A 3 -18.47 31.14 -53.20
CA PRO A 3 -18.20 30.25 -52.07
C PRO A 3 -16.74 30.39 -51.61
N ARG A 4 -16.45 30.12 -50.34
CA ARG A 4 -15.06 29.87 -49.88
C ARG A 4 -14.94 28.58 -49.09
N THR A 5 -14.75 27.54 -49.89
CA THR A 5 -13.97 26.32 -49.64
C THR A 5 -12.65 26.63 -48.92
N ARG A 6 -12.34 25.92 -47.83
CA ARG A 6 -10.97 25.72 -47.32
C ARG A 6 -10.96 24.43 -46.49
N SER A 7 -10.71 23.29 -47.14
CA SER A 7 -9.40 22.61 -47.23
C SER A 7 -9.04 21.86 -45.95
N ILE A 8 -9.40 20.58 -45.95
CA ILE A 8 -9.01 19.53 -45.01
C ILE A 8 -7.56 19.13 -45.33
N PRO A 9 -6.59 19.21 -44.40
CA PRO A 9 -5.32 18.52 -44.58
C PRO A 9 -5.49 17.05 -44.23
N LEU A 10 -5.54 16.23 -45.28
CA LEU A 10 -5.26 14.79 -45.28
C LEU A 10 -3.80 14.61 -44.81
N ILE A 11 -3.60 14.28 -43.54
CA ILE A 11 -2.29 13.83 -43.06
C ILE A 11 -2.22 12.32 -43.34
N VAL A 12 -1.57 12.01 -44.45
CA VAL A 12 -1.08 10.68 -44.80
C VAL A 12 0.04 10.35 -43.81
N PHE A 13 -0.26 9.53 -42.81
CA PHE A 13 0.74 8.93 -41.93
C PHE A 13 1.41 7.77 -42.67
N PRO A 14 2.72 7.85 -42.99
CA PRO A 14 3.44 6.66 -43.43
C PRO A 14 3.66 5.72 -42.25
N LEU A 15 3.21 4.47 -42.42
CA LEU A 15 3.68 3.29 -41.70
C LEU A 15 5.21 3.27 -41.76
N ALA A 16 5.87 3.58 -40.64
CA ALA A 16 7.26 3.25 -40.41
C ALA A 16 7.31 1.92 -39.65
N ILE A 17 8.05 1.01 -40.25
CA ILE A 17 8.02 -0.44 -40.10
C ILE A 17 8.74 -0.86 -38.81
N LEU A 18 8.23 -1.94 -38.21
CA LEU A 18 8.81 -2.68 -37.10
C LEU A 18 10.30 -3.02 -37.34
N SER A 19 11.17 -2.57 -36.45
CA SER A 19 12.48 -3.21 -36.22
C SER A 19 13.01 -2.90 -34.82
N ALA A 20 12.35 -3.42 -33.78
CA ALA A 20 12.98 -3.60 -32.48
C ALA A 20 13.35 -5.08 -32.33
N CYS A 21 14.57 -5.39 -32.77
CA CYS A 21 15.20 -6.68 -32.60
C CYS A 21 15.38 -6.94 -31.10
N GLY A 22 14.89 -8.08 -30.62
CA GLY A 22 14.97 -8.49 -29.23
C GLY A 22 16.41 -8.67 -28.78
N ALA A 23 16.84 -7.87 -27.80
CA ALA A 23 18.01 -8.17 -27.01
C ALA A 23 17.62 -9.19 -25.92
N PRO A 24 18.31 -10.34 -25.81
CA PRO A 24 18.05 -11.34 -24.78
C PRO A 24 18.30 -10.77 -23.37
N PRO A 25 17.57 -11.21 -22.34
CA PRO A 25 17.77 -10.74 -20.97
C PRO A 25 19.16 -11.14 -20.49
N GLN A 26 19.94 -10.13 -20.11
CA GLN A 26 21.25 -10.29 -19.51
C GLN A 26 21.10 -11.00 -18.16
N PRO A 27 21.85 -12.08 -17.89
CA PRO A 27 21.81 -12.73 -16.58
C PRO A 27 22.18 -11.72 -15.48
N GLN A 28 21.36 -11.70 -14.43
CA GLN A 28 21.53 -10.81 -13.29
C GLN A 28 22.94 -10.96 -12.70
N PRO A 29 23.60 -9.84 -12.32
CA PRO A 29 24.79 -9.87 -11.51
C PRO A 29 24.53 -10.69 -10.25
N THR A 30 25.35 -11.73 -10.09
CA THR A 30 25.57 -12.48 -8.86
C THR A 30 25.55 -11.56 -7.65
N SER A 31 24.80 -12.02 -6.65
CA SER A 31 24.57 -11.45 -5.33
C SER A 31 25.77 -10.67 -4.77
N PRO A 32 25.56 -9.58 -4.01
CA PRO A 32 26.65 -8.96 -3.28
C PRO A 32 27.29 -9.99 -2.35
N THR A 33 28.60 -10.14 -2.50
CA THR A 33 29.47 -10.79 -1.53
C THR A 33 29.17 -10.21 -0.16
N TYR A 34 28.76 -11.06 0.78
CA TYR A 34 28.74 -10.71 2.19
C TYR A 34 30.11 -10.14 2.54
N ALA A 35 30.15 -8.85 2.89
CA ALA A 35 31.33 -8.25 3.46
C ALA A 35 31.65 -9.02 4.75
N THR A 36 32.69 -9.84 4.67
CA THR A 36 33.40 -10.35 5.83
C THR A 36 33.70 -9.16 6.74
N ALA A 37 33.20 -9.18 7.98
CA ALA A 37 33.53 -8.18 8.97
C ALA A 37 35.06 -8.22 9.21
N SER A 38 35.78 -7.36 8.50
CA SER A 38 37.20 -7.14 8.68
C SER A 38 37.33 -6.18 9.87
N ALA A 39 37.48 -6.76 11.06
CA ALA A 39 37.82 -6.01 12.25
C ALA A 39 39.23 -5.43 12.05
N ALA A 40 39.33 -4.10 12.01
CA ALA A 40 40.59 -3.40 12.00
C ALA A 40 41.37 -3.69 13.30
N PRO A 41 42.71 -3.86 13.24
CA PRO A 41 43.53 -4.00 14.43
C PRO A 41 43.58 -2.67 15.20
N VAL A 42 43.13 -2.71 16.45
CA VAL A 42 43.23 -1.60 17.40
C VAL A 42 44.66 -1.58 17.97
N PRO A 43 45.38 -0.44 17.98
CA PRO A 43 46.70 -0.36 18.60
C PRO A 43 46.58 -0.52 20.13
N LEU A 44 47.35 -1.47 20.66
CA LEU A 44 47.45 -1.78 22.09
C LEU A 44 48.33 -0.75 22.80
N ASP A 45 47.71 0.06 23.65
CA ASP A 45 48.36 0.86 24.69
C ASP A 45 48.78 -0.07 25.85
N PRO A 46 50.06 -0.10 26.28
CA PRO A 46 50.55 -1.07 27.25
C PRO A 46 50.52 -0.47 28.66
N SER A 47 49.35 -0.36 29.28
CA SER A 47 49.24 -0.09 30.72
C SER A 47 47.82 -0.32 31.21
N LEU A 48 47.47 -1.55 31.61
CA LEU A 48 46.40 -1.85 32.58
C LEU A 48 46.46 -3.34 33.01
N PRO A 49 46.09 -3.67 34.26
CA PRO A 49 46.45 -4.92 34.93
C PRO A 49 45.67 -6.13 34.40
N LEU A 50 46.31 -7.30 34.40
CA LEU A 50 45.72 -8.59 34.04
C LEU A 50 44.52 -8.93 34.94
N PRO A 51 43.32 -9.20 34.39
CA PRO A 51 42.28 -9.93 35.11
C PRO A 51 42.57 -11.43 35.07
N ALA A 52 42.37 -12.07 36.21
CA ALA A 52 42.59 -13.49 36.47
C ALA A 52 41.89 -14.42 35.46
N THR A 53 42.56 -15.53 35.15
CA THR A 53 42.01 -16.72 34.49
C THR A 53 40.84 -17.26 35.30
N GLN A 54 39.62 -17.12 34.77
CA GLN A 54 38.46 -17.84 35.26
C GLN A 54 38.27 -19.14 34.45
N PRO A 55 38.04 -20.29 35.09
CA PRO A 55 37.66 -21.52 34.40
C PRO A 55 36.28 -21.36 33.77
N VAL A 56 36.18 -21.67 32.47
CA VAL A 56 34.91 -21.73 31.74
C VAL A 56 34.13 -22.93 32.23
N THR A 57 33.17 -22.70 33.12
CA THR A 57 32.10 -23.66 33.42
C THR A 57 31.03 -23.55 32.35
N THR A 58 30.96 -24.56 31.48
CA THR A 58 29.85 -24.75 30.55
C THR A 58 28.56 -24.98 31.34
N PRO A 59 27.48 -24.22 31.11
CA PRO A 59 26.19 -24.52 31.72
C PRO A 59 25.61 -25.80 31.09
N PRO A 60 24.96 -26.68 31.86
CA PRO A 60 24.23 -27.81 31.30
C PRO A 60 23.03 -27.31 30.51
N ILE A 61 22.95 -27.68 29.22
CA ILE A 61 21.73 -27.49 28.42
C ILE A 61 20.66 -28.43 29.00
N THR A 62 19.67 -27.84 29.65
CA THR A 62 18.48 -28.56 30.10
C THR A 62 17.45 -28.48 28.98
N VAL A 63 17.19 -29.60 28.32
CA VAL A 63 16.12 -29.71 27.32
C VAL A 63 14.79 -29.77 28.06
N PRO A 64 13.81 -28.88 27.81
CA PRO A 64 12.49 -29.01 28.40
C PRO A 64 11.80 -30.25 27.84
N ALA A 65 11.37 -31.14 28.73
CA ALA A 65 10.49 -32.24 28.37
C ALA A 65 9.11 -31.67 27.99
N TYR A 66 8.66 -31.95 26.78
CA TYR A 66 7.32 -31.61 26.33
C TYR A 66 6.29 -32.47 27.09
N PRO A 67 5.21 -31.88 27.64
CA PRO A 67 4.17 -32.68 28.28
C PRO A 67 3.41 -33.49 27.23
N THR A 68 3.34 -34.81 27.42
CA THR A 68 2.50 -35.70 26.63
C THR A 68 1.03 -35.36 26.93
N ALA A 69 0.28 -34.93 25.92
CA ALA A 69 -1.14 -34.65 26.06
C ALA A 69 -1.94 -35.95 26.26
N THR A 70 -2.47 -36.16 27.45
CA THR A 70 -3.45 -37.22 27.74
C THR A 70 -4.84 -36.67 27.41
N TYR A 71 -5.46 -37.21 26.36
CA TYR A 71 -6.83 -36.86 25.99
C TYR A 71 -7.82 -37.68 26.83
N PRO A 72 -8.82 -37.07 27.47
CA PRO A 72 -9.91 -37.83 28.08
C PRO A 72 -10.82 -38.40 27.00
N THR A 73 -11.03 -39.72 27.02
CA THR A 73 -12.09 -40.35 26.24
C THR A 73 -13.44 -40.02 26.87
N ILE A 74 -14.22 -39.15 26.23
CA ILE A 74 -15.60 -38.85 26.63
C ILE A 74 -16.51 -39.93 26.04
N THR A 75 -17.15 -40.71 26.91
CA THR A 75 -18.23 -41.62 26.53
C THR A 75 -19.53 -40.81 26.46
N LEU A 76 -20.09 -40.64 25.26
CA LEU A 76 -21.39 -39.97 25.08
C LEU A 76 -22.55 -40.91 25.46
N PRO A 77 -23.59 -40.42 26.14
CA PRO A 77 -24.82 -41.18 26.36
C PRO A 77 -25.58 -41.37 25.03
N PRO A 78 -26.42 -42.41 24.90
CA PRO A 78 -27.27 -42.59 23.73
C PRO A 78 -28.27 -41.42 23.62
N ALA A 79 -28.27 -40.76 22.47
CA ALA A 79 -29.18 -39.65 22.18
C ALA A 79 -30.60 -40.17 21.90
N THR A 80 -31.57 -39.74 22.69
CA THR A 80 -33.00 -39.91 22.40
C THR A 80 -33.43 -38.81 21.43
N LEU A 81 -33.84 -39.17 20.21
CA LEU A 81 -34.29 -38.22 19.19
C LEU A 81 -35.70 -37.68 19.52
N PRO A 82 -35.92 -36.35 19.55
CA PRO A 82 -37.26 -35.78 19.62
C PRO A 82 -38.01 -35.91 18.28
N PRO A 83 -39.35 -35.80 18.26
CA PRO A 83 -40.14 -35.83 17.02
C PRO A 83 -39.72 -34.69 16.07
N ALA A 84 -39.58 -35.02 14.80
CA ALA A 84 -39.21 -34.07 13.75
C ALA A 84 -40.33 -33.05 13.50
N THR A 85 -40.09 -31.79 13.86
CA THR A 85 -40.88 -30.66 13.39
C THR A 85 -40.38 -30.27 12.00
N VAL A 86 -41.26 -30.32 10.99
CA VAL A 86 -40.96 -29.90 9.62
C VAL A 86 -40.67 -28.39 9.63
N PRO A 87 -39.48 -27.91 9.23
CA PRO A 87 -39.23 -26.48 9.13
C PRO A 87 -40.01 -25.93 7.94
N THR A 88 -40.88 -24.96 8.19
CA THR A 88 -41.47 -24.14 7.14
C THR A 88 -40.34 -23.35 6.47
N THR A 89 -40.03 -23.67 5.22
CA THR A 89 -39.07 -22.90 4.42
C THR A 89 -39.69 -21.55 4.09
N THR A 90 -39.36 -20.52 4.87
CA THR A 90 -39.56 -19.13 4.45
C THR A 90 -38.65 -18.88 3.25
N ALA A 91 -39.22 -18.43 2.14
CA ALA A 91 -38.46 -18.05 0.96
C ALA A 91 -37.36 -17.03 1.36
N PRO A 92 -36.12 -17.16 0.83
CA PRO A 92 -35.09 -16.18 1.11
C PRO A 92 -35.56 -14.81 0.64
N THR A 93 -35.59 -13.84 1.54
CA THR A 93 -35.78 -12.44 1.19
C THR A 93 -34.67 -12.06 0.22
N GLU A 94 -35.04 -11.74 -1.01
CA GLU A 94 -34.15 -11.24 -2.03
C GLU A 94 -33.43 -10.01 -1.46
N LYS A 95 -32.12 -10.15 -1.20
CA LYS A 95 -31.29 -9.02 -0.77
C LYS A 95 -31.35 -7.99 -1.91
N SER A 96 -31.97 -6.85 -1.66
CA SER A 96 -31.84 -5.67 -2.53
C SER A 96 -30.37 -5.50 -2.89
N PRO A 97 -30.02 -5.32 -4.17
CA PRO A 97 -28.63 -5.18 -4.56
C PRO A 97 -28.01 -4.01 -3.79
N THR A 98 -26.96 -4.28 -3.03
CA THR A 98 -26.15 -3.22 -2.43
C THR A 98 -25.61 -2.36 -3.57
N PRO A 99 -25.85 -1.04 -3.59
CA PRO A 99 -25.33 -0.21 -4.66
C PRO A 99 -23.80 -0.30 -4.65
N THR A 100 -23.21 -0.49 -5.84
CA THR A 100 -21.75 -0.39 -6.03
C THR A 100 -21.29 0.97 -5.50
N PRO A 101 -20.25 1.02 -4.65
CA PRO A 101 -19.79 2.28 -4.09
C PRO A 101 -19.35 3.22 -5.20
N SER A 102 -19.88 4.44 -5.18
CA SER A 102 -19.51 5.49 -6.14
C SER A 102 -18.25 6.21 -5.68
N HIS A 103 -17.49 6.78 -6.62
CA HIS A 103 -16.30 7.58 -6.34
C HIS A 103 -16.66 8.78 -5.46
N ALA A 104 -15.73 9.20 -4.60
CA ALA A 104 -15.90 10.44 -3.87
C ALA A 104 -16.07 11.65 -4.84
N PRO A 105 -17.04 12.54 -4.60
CA PRO A 105 -17.20 13.76 -5.37
C PRO A 105 -16.05 14.73 -5.08
N LYS A 106 -15.89 15.76 -5.92
CA LYS A 106 -14.95 16.85 -5.62
C LYS A 106 -15.34 17.56 -4.33
N CYS A 107 -14.35 17.95 -3.54
CA CYS A 107 -14.55 18.74 -2.33
C CYS A 107 -15.19 20.10 -2.68
N THR A 108 -16.14 20.56 -1.88
CA THR A 108 -16.83 21.85 -2.10
C THR A 108 -16.03 23.05 -1.59
N THR A 109 -15.19 22.83 -0.58
CA THR A 109 -14.56 23.93 0.16
C THR A 109 -13.13 23.59 0.58
N VAL A 110 -12.95 22.50 1.32
CA VAL A 110 -11.66 22.09 1.89
C VAL A 110 -11.55 20.56 1.91
N PRO A 111 -10.34 20.00 1.84
CA PRO A 111 -9.08 20.69 1.54
C PRO A 111 -9.00 21.18 0.09
N THR A 112 -8.17 22.19 -0.14
CA THR A 112 -7.85 22.72 -1.46
C THR A 112 -6.63 22.01 -2.05
N GLY A 113 -6.52 22.00 -3.38
CA GLY A 113 -5.36 21.42 -4.08
C GLY A 113 -4.00 21.93 -3.56
N PRO A 114 -3.80 23.26 -3.39
CA PRO A 114 -2.57 23.81 -2.84
C PRO A 114 -2.25 23.33 -1.42
N GLU A 115 -3.24 23.19 -0.54
CA GLU A 115 -3.03 22.65 0.82
C GLU A 115 -2.53 21.21 0.78
N ILE A 116 -3.09 20.39 -0.12
CA ILE A 116 -2.65 19.00 -0.33
C ILE A 116 -1.23 18.96 -0.88
N VAL A 117 -0.86 19.85 -1.82
CA VAL A 117 0.51 19.95 -2.33
C VAL A 117 1.50 20.33 -1.22
N ILE A 118 1.13 21.27 -0.35
CA ILE A 118 1.95 21.63 0.82
C ILE A 118 2.12 20.43 1.76
N LEU A 119 1.05 19.66 2.01
CA LEU A 119 1.10 18.45 2.82
C LEU A 119 2.01 17.38 2.18
N ALA A 120 1.87 17.15 0.87
CA ALA A 120 2.65 16.19 0.11
C ALA A 120 4.15 16.52 0.11
N LYS A 121 4.51 17.81 -0.01
CA LYS A 121 5.91 18.26 0.01
C LYS A 121 6.64 18.01 1.35
N LYS A 122 5.90 17.75 2.44
CA LYS A 122 6.50 17.36 3.72
C LYS A 122 7.00 15.91 3.72
N GLN A 123 6.63 15.11 2.73
CA GLN A 123 7.12 13.75 2.59
C GLN A 123 8.58 13.71 2.14
N GLN A 124 9.29 12.66 2.55
CA GLN A 124 10.68 12.43 2.19
C GLN A 124 10.83 12.39 0.67
N GLY A 125 11.78 13.15 0.13
CA GLY A 125 12.03 13.22 -1.31
C GLY A 125 11.06 14.10 -2.13
N MET A 126 10.02 14.67 -1.52
CA MET A 126 9.01 15.49 -2.22
C MET A 126 9.20 17.00 -2.09
N ALA A 127 10.03 17.47 -1.15
CA ALA A 127 10.17 18.90 -0.84
C ALA A 127 10.49 19.79 -2.07
N ASN A 128 11.37 19.30 -2.95
CA ASN A 128 11.84 20.04 -4.13
C ASN A 128 11.19 19.56 -5.44
N LYS A 129 10.26 18.60 -5.39
CA LYS A 129 9.60 18.09 -6.59
C LYS A 129 8.48 19.05 -7.04
N PRO A 130 8.36 19.31 -8.35
CA PRO A 130 7.26 20.09 -8.89
C PRO A 130 6.00 19.21 -8.89
N LEU A 131 5.13 19.41 -7.91
CA LEU A 131 3.86 18.69 -7.80
C LEU A 131 2.71 19.57 -8.30
N VAL A 132 1.89 19.02 -9.20
CA VAL A 132 0.70 19.67 -9.74
C VAL A 132 -0.51 18.78 -9.47
N VAL A 133 -1.67 19.38 -9.17
CA VAL A 133 -2.90 18.61 -8.98
C VAL A 133 -3.44 18.16 -10.34
N GLN A 134 -3.52 16.86 -10.57
CA GLN A 134 -4.13 16.25 -11.75
C GLN A 134 -5.64 16.05 -11.53
N ASP A 135 -6.00 15.39 -10.43
CA ASP A 135 -7.40 15.15 -10.08
C ASP A 135 -7.64 15.25 -8.57
N GLY A 136 -8.80 15.80 -8.20
CA GLY A 136 -9.18 16.09 -6.82
C GLY A 136 -8.97 17.55 -6.41
N PRO A 137 -9.09 17.87 -5.11
CA PRO A 137 -9.37 16.96 -3.99
C PRO A 137 -10.79 16.37 -4.05
N ARG A 138 -10.93 15.07 -3.75
CA ARG A 138 -12.21 14.36 -3.66
C ARG A 138 -12.52 14.00 -2.22
N CYS A 139 -13.69 14.38 -1.74
CA CYS A 139 -14.04 14.32 -0.32
C CYS A 139 -15.10 13.28 -0.03
N SER A 140 -14.91 12.54 1.06
CA SER A 140 -15.95 11.73 1.68
C SER A 140 -15.81 11.82 3.20
N GLY A 141 -16.80 12.41 3.87
CA GLY A 141 -16.69 12.71 5.30
C GLY A 141 -15.48 13.60 5.59
N THR A 142 -14.62 13.16 6.52
CA THR A 142 -13.38 13.84 6.89
C THR A 142 -12.17 13.41 6.07
N TRP A 143 -12.35 12.57 5.05
CA TRP A 143 -11.27 12.02 4.23
C TRP A 143 -11.23 12.71 2.87
N SER A 144 -10.02 12.82 2.32
CA SER A 144 -9.77 13.36 1.00
C SER A 144 -8.76 12.51 0.23
N PHE A 145 -8.98 12.41 -1.08
CA PHE A 145 -8.08 11.78 -2.05
C PHE A 145 -7.72 12.79 -3.13
N THR A 146 -6.44 12.87 -3.50
CA THR A 146 -5.95 13.72 -4.60
C THR A 146 -4.88 12.98 -5.37
N ALA A 147 -4.95 12.99 -6.70
CA ALA A 147 -3.88 12.55 -7.58
C ALA A 147 -3.03 13.76 -8.01
N LEU A 148 -1.74 13.69 -7.75
CA LEU A 148 -0.75 14.69 -8.14
C LEU A 148 0.12 14.15 -9.28
N GLU A 149 0.52 15.03 -10.18
CA GLU A 149 1.52 14.78 -11.20
C GLU A 149 2.85 15.39 -10.78
N LEU A 150 3.93 14.65 -10.99
CA LEU A 150 5.29 15.19 -10.91
C LEU A 150 5.62 15.81 -12.26
N SER A 151 5.73 17.14 -12.32
CA SER A 151 6.01 17.81 -13.59
C SER A 151 7.34 17.35 -14.20
N GLY A 152 7.29 16.88 -15.43
CA GLY A 152 8.47 16.49 -16.20
C GLY A 152 8.87 15.02 -16.09
N ALA A 153 8.01 14.16 -15.54
CA ALA A 153 8.23 12.72 -15.51
C ALA A 153 7.01 11.97 -16.08
N GLU A 154 7.23 10.99 -16.96
CA GLU A 154 6.21 9.99 -17.34
C GLU A 154 6.08 8.94 -16.23
N GLU A 155 5.87 9.40 -15.00
CA GLU A 155 5.78 8.57 -13.80
C GLU A 155 4.31 8.35 -13.41
N ASP A 156 4.06 7.24 -12.71
CA ASP A 156 2.76 6.95 -12.11
C ASP A 156 2.27 8.12 -11.24
N PRO A 157 0.94 8.39 -11.20
CA PRO A 157 0.40 9.50 -10.43
C PRO A 157 0.73 9.34 -8.95
N PHE A 158 1.25 10.41 -8.36
CA PHE A 158 1.50 10.47 -6.92
C PHE A 158 0.19 10.75 -6.19
N MET A 159 -0.40 9.72 -5.60
CA MET A 159 -1.66 9.82 -4.88
C MET A 159 -1.43 10.26 -3.44
N VAL A 160 -2.38 11.02 -2.90
CA VAL A 160 -2.36 11.55 -1.54
C VAL A 160 -3.71 11.30 -0.88
N VAL A 161 -3.69 10.61 0.26
CA VAL A 161 -4.85 10.40 1.13
C VAL A 161 -4.62 11.15 2.42
N ALA A 162 -5.55 12.05 2.75
CA ALA A 162 -5.48 12.88 3.94
C ALA A 162 -6.81 12.93 4.69
N THR A 163 -6.76 13.19 5.99
CA THR A 163 -7.93 13.39 6.85
C THR A 163 -7.94 14.77 7.48
N GLY A 164 -9.11 15.21 7.92
CA GLY A 164 -9.30 16.55 8.50
C GLY A 164 -9.48 17.62 7.43
N SER A 165 -9.31 18.88 7.81
CA SER A 165 -9.51 20.02 6.91
C SER A 165 -8.73 21.25 7.37
N GLY A 166 -8.30 22.09 6.43
CA GLY A 166 -7.54 23.31 6.73
C GLY A 166 -6.32 23.02 7.61
N ALA A 167 -6.25 23.66 8.79
CA ALA A 167 -5.13 23.52 9.71
C ALA A 167 -5.01 22.15 10.41
N THR A 168 -6.06 21.32 10.40
CA THR A 168 -6.04 19.97 11.00
C THR A 168 -5.77 18.87 9.99
N LEU A 169 -5.41 19.25 8.76
CA LEU A 169 -5.16 18.32 7.66
C LEU A 169 -3.97 17.42 8.00
N THR A 170 -4.24 16.12 8.05
CA THR A 170 -3.30 15.08 8.47
C THR A 170 -3.09 14.12 7.31
N LEU A 171 -1.83 13.78 7.04
CA LEU A 171 -1.51 12.80 6.01
C LEU A 171 -1.74 11.39 6.53
N VAL A 172 -2.44 10.56 5.75
CA VAL A 172 -2.61 9.13 6.03
C VAL A 172 -1.70 8.29 5.14
N ALA A 173 -1.69 8.58 3.84
CA ALA A 173 -0.84 7.87 2.86
C ALA A 173 -0.45 8.82 1.72
N ALA A 174 0.74 8.64 1.17
CA ALA A 174 1.19 9.33 -0.03
C ALA A 174 2.16 8.47 -0.83
N GLY A 175 1.97 8.38 -2.15
CA GLY A 175 2.78 7.55 -3.03
C GLY A 175 2.02 7.09 -4.27
N SER A 176 2.68 6.26 -5.07
CA SER A 176 2.01 5.51 -6.15
C SER A 176 1.10 4.40 -5.61
N GLU A 177 1.26 4.02 -4.35
CA GLU A 177 0.45 3.00 -3.68
C GLU A 177 -0.08 3.56 -2.36
N VAL A 178 -1.36 3.91 -2.34
CA VAL A 178 -2.02 4.48 -1.15
C VAL A 178 -3.04 3.53 -0.52
N CYS A 179 -3.27 2.36 -1.11
CA CYS A 179 -4.14 1.33 -0.56
C CYS A 179 -3.49 0.54 0.58
N ILE A 180 -3.23 1.21 1.71
CA ILE A 180 -2.67 0.61 2.92
C ILE A 180 -3.75 0.32 3.97
N ASP A 181 -3.44 -0.51 4.97
CA ASP A 181 -4.35 -0.92 6.04
C ASP A 181 -5.22 0.22 6.64
N PRO A 182 -4.67 1.40 7.01
CA PRO A 182 -5.52 2.46 7.56
C PRO A 182 -6.56 2.98 6.54
N VAL A 183 -6.22 2.99 5.26
CA VAL A 183 -7.15 3.40 4.18
C VAL A 183 -8.21 2.32 3.96
N GLN A 184 -7.80 1.05 3.86
CA GLN A 184 -8.73 -0.06 3.65
C GLN A 184 -9.77 -0.17 4.79
N ASN A 185 -9.31 -0.02 6.03
CA ASN A 185 -10.14 -0.29 7.21
C ASN A 185 -10.94 0.94 7.68
N SER A 186 -10.43 2.16 7.46
CA SER A 186 -11.03 3.36 8.05
C SER A 186 -11.56 4.38 7.04
N ALA A 187 -11.13 4.31 5.76
CA ALA A 187 -11.59 5.26 4.78
C ALA A 187 -13.04 4.97 4.36
N PRO A 188 -13.86 6.01 4.10
CA PRO A 188 -15.19 5.83 3.54
C PRO A 188 -15.16 5.13 2.17
N PRO A 189 -16.26 4.47 1.76
CA PRO A 189 -16.30 3.71 0.50
C PRO A 189 -15.82 4.50 -0.72
N GLY A 190 -16.24 5.76 -0.87
CA GLY A 190 -15.84 6.56 -2.02
C GLY A 190 -14.35 6.89 -2.10
N ILE A 191 -13.64 6.87 -0.97
CA ILE A 191 -12.17 7.02 -0.93
C ILE A 191 -11.49 5.69 -1.22
N ARG A 192 -12.01 4.58 -0.70
CA ARG A 192 -11.48 3.23 -0.99
C ARG A 192 -11.59 2.89 -2.47
N VAL A 193 -12.68 3.26 -3.13
CA VAL A 193 -12.78 3.04 -4.59
C VAL A 193 -11.69 3.82 -5.34
N LEU A 194 -11.34 5.03 -4.90
CA LEU A 194 -10.29 5.83 -5.54
C LEU A 194 -8.87 5.34 -5.21
N ALA A 195 -8.63 4.95 -3.96
CA ALA A 195 -7.30 4.58 -3.46
C ALA A 195 -6.95 3.10 -3.65
N CYS A 196 -7.95 2.23 -3.67
CA CYS A 196 -7.85 0.77 -3.65
C CYS A 196 -8.58 0.08 -4.80
N GLY A 197 -9.55 0.75 -5.44
CA GLY A 197 -10.37 0.16 -6.51
C GLY A 197 -11.56 -0.69 -6.04
N PHE A 198 -11.95 -0.63 -4.75
CA PHE A 198 -13.10 -1.38 -4.20
C PHE A 198 -13.83 -0.68 -3.04
#